data_AF-A0A5J4KR93-F1
#
_entry.id   AF-A0A5J4KR93-F1
#
_cell.length_a   1.000
_cell.length_b   1.000
_cell.length_c   1.000
_cell.angle_alpha   90.00
_cell.angle_beta   90.00
_cell.angle_gamma   90.00
#
_symmetry.space_group_name_H-M   'P 1'
#
loop_
_entity.id
_entity.type
_entity.pdbx_description
1 polymer ?
#
loop_
_entity_poly.entity_id
_entity_poly.type
_entity_poly.pdbx_seq_one_letter_code
_entity_poly.pdbx_strand_id
1 'polypeptide(L)'
;MWRFALYRSWRQPLKSLFAISGFLLASCALVLLSATTQTAAVQANQSIDQNWRPAYDLVVLPPGTKLPTNQPIPPDYMERFAGGISFAQYETIKRISGIDVAAPVAYVGYMSLPQPNIYFGQQDPRPGYYQLDWTTTASNGQHTIVEAQQHQVIFLGPELCEAEQKVVDQLRQSGVIGMACLHAGDVVYFYPPQTGHYLLAAIDPDAEDRLMHLGKSITQGRMFTAQDTLQDDQRLKQWKNYSRDGTYLPTQAIPLLVHEQLPGQIQIQAHFTYLASDDLSFQQVLKHGGAHYLQQQPHQKTEYVGLVPAIYNNPQNLAGASMRWDGQHWQTALADPKNPYQMGQLMVNFSQPLAPGNLSYQPTTGPNGQAAYSLVPTGTLGPEATFRKLQPLKTTHTQMTDILYSYNVVGAFSDSAVTPQFSNPLNWLPENTYTVAPTTVRYDAHGRPVAPTKLIPTTNSLGSLIQPPLALTTLDAARQLRPGNTISAIRIRVAGVENASDASWQRVQQVATQIQQRTH
;
A
#
# COMPACT_ATOMS: atom_id res chain seq x y z
N MET A 1 -18.39 55.36 59.64
CA MET A 1 -18.31 55.47 58.16
C MET A 1 -19.23 54.48 57.44
N TRP A 2 -19.20 53.17 57.74
CA TRP A 2 -20.07 52.17 57.09
C TRP A 2 -21.60 52.44 57.18
N ARG A 3 -22.09 52.96 58.31
CA ARG A 3 -23.52 53.32 58.50
C ARG A 3 -24.00 54.43 57.54
N PHE A 4 -23.13 55.35 57.16
CA PHE A 4 -23.46 56.46 56.25
C PHE A 4 -23.51 56.01 54.78
N ALA A 5 -22.66 55.06 54.39
CA ALA A 5 -22.66 54.46 53.06
C ALA A 5 -23.94 53.63 52.82
N LEU A 6 -24.36 52.84 53.82
CA LEU A 6 -25.61 52.07 53.80
C LEU A 6 -26.86 52.96 53.74
N TYR A 7 -26.85 54.11 54.43
CA TYR A 7 -27.98 55.04 54.41
C TYR A 7 -28.14 55.77 53.06
N ARG A 8 -27.03 56.01 52.35
CA ARG A 8 -27.03 56.63 51.03
C ARG A 8 -27.50 55.66 49.92
N SER A 9 -27.19 54.37 50.01
CA SER A 9 -27.71 53.37 49.06
C SER A 9 -29.23 53.16 49.20
N TRP A 10 -29.75 53.30 50.42
CA TRP A 10 -31.19 53.23 50.71
C TRP A 10 -32.01 54.39 50.12
N ARG A 11 -31.40 55.55 49.84
CA ARG A 11 -32.09 56.72 49.27
C ARG A 11 -32.07 56.80 47.73
N GLN A 12 -31.24 56.01 47.04
CA GLN A 12 -31.18 55.97 45.57
C GLN A 12 -31.12 54.52 45.05
N PRO A 13 -32.17 53.70 45.31
CA PRO A 13 -32.13 52.25 45.11
C PRO A 13 -31.83 51.86 43.66
N LEU A 14 -32.36 52.61 42.67
CA LEU A 14 -32.10 52.40 41.25
C LEU A 14 -30.61 52.52 40.88
N LYS A 15 -29.92 53.57 41.35
CA LYS A 15 -28.51 53.79 41.01
C LYS A 15 -27.58 52.76 41.66
N SER A 16 -27.88 52.37 42.90
CA SER A 16 -27.14 51.29 43.58
C SER A 16 -27.39 49.93 42.92
N LEU A 17 -28.60 49.64 42.47
CA LEU A 17 -28.92 48.43 41.70
C LEU A 17 -28.14 48.35 40.38
N PHE A 18 -28.10 49.44 39.60
CA PHE A 18 -27.32 49.47 38.35
C PHE A 18 -25.81 49.31 38.57
N ALA A 19 -25.27 49.91 39.63
CA ALA A 19 -23.86 49.77 39.96
C ALA A 19 -23.51 48.34 40.40
N ILE A 20 -24.35 47.73 41.25
CA ILE A 20 -24.18 46.34 41.70
C ILE A 20 -24.35 45.37 40.52
N SER A 21 -25.35 45.56 39.66
CA SER A 21 -25.55 44.72 38.49
C SER A 21 -24.39 44.85 37.50
N GLY A 22 -23.90 46.07 37.26
CA GLY A 22 -22.71 46.30 36.42
C GLY A 22 -21.47 45.63 36.98
N PHE A 23 -21.25 45.72 38.29
CA PHE A 23 -20.13 45.06 38.96
C PHE A 23 -20.26 43.52 38.94
N LEU A 24 -21.46 42.98 39.16
CA LEU A 24 -21.74 41.55 39.08
C LEU A 24 -21.56 41.03 37.66
N LEU A 25 -22.05 41.74 36.65
CA LEU A 25 -21.86 41.38 35.24
C LEU A 25 -20.37 41.39 34.86
N ALA A 26 -19.63 42.42 35.25
CA ALA A 26 -18.19 42.50 35.01
C ALA A 26 -17.42 41.38 35.74
N SER A 27 -17.81 41.07 36.99
CA SER A 27 -17.20 39.98 37.76
C SER A 27 -17.51 38.62 37.15
N CYS A 28 -18.75 38.36 36.74
CA CYS A 28 -19.14 37.15 36.03
C CYS A 28 -18.39 37.01 34.70
N ALA A 29 -18.26 38.09 33.92
CA ALA A 29 -17.51 38.09 32.67
C ALA A 29 -16.02 37.79 32.91
N LEU A 30 -15.41 38.37 33.95
CA LEU A 30 -14.02 38.11 34.31
C LEU A 30 -13.80 36.66 34.78
N VAL A 31 -14.72 36.12 35.59
CA VAL A 31 -14.66 34.73 36.06
C VAL A 31 -14.82 33.76 34.89
N LEU A 32 -15.78 34.00 33.99
CA LEU A 32 -15.96 33.20 32.78
C LEU A 32 -14.72 33.26 31.87
N LEU A 33 -14.15 34.45 31.66
CA LEU A 33 -12.93 34.60 30.87
C LEU A 33 -11.73 33.88 31.51
N SER A 34 -11.57 33.99 32.83
CA SER A 34 -10.50 33.30 33.55
C SER A 34 -10.68 31.78 33.48
N ALA A 35 -11.89 31.28 33.72
CA ALA A 35 -12.20 29.86 33.65
C ALA A 35 -11.99 29.27 32.24
N THR A 36 -12.44 29.97 31.20
CA THR A 36 -12.21 29.54 29.80
C THR A 36 -10.72 29.56 29.43
N THR A 37 -9.96 30.56 29.88
CA THR A 37 -8.51 30.64 29.63
C THR A 37 -7.75 29.51 30.33
N GLN A 38 -8.09 29.23 31.60
CA GLN A 38 -7.51 28.09 32.32
C GLN A 38 -7.88 26.76 31.68
N THR A 39 -9.13 26.59 31.25
CA THR A 39 -9.59 25.38 30.57
C THR A 39 -8.85 25.17 29.25
N ALA A 40 -8.69 26.23 28.45
CA ALA A 40 -7.93 26.19 27.20
C ALA A 40 -6.45 25.85 27.46
N ALA A 41 -5.83 26.43 28.49
CA ALA A 41 -4.45 26.12 28.87
C ALA A 41 -4.29 24.66 29.33
N VAL A 42 -5.23 24.14 30.13
CA VAL A 42 -5.22 22.73 30.57
C VAL A 42 -5.41 21.79 29.38
N GLN A 43 -6.36 22.07 28.48
CA GLN A 43 -6.56 21.26 27.28
C GLN A 43 -5.34 21.30 26.36
N ALA A 44 -4.70 22.45 26.20
CA ALA A 44 -3.47 22.58 25.41
C ALA A 44 -2.33 21.78 26.03
N ASN A 45 -2.09 21.91 27.34
CA ASN A 45 -1.06 21.15 28.04
C ASN A 45 -1.33 19.66 27.99
N GLN A 46 -2.58 19.23 28.22
CA GLN A 46 -2.96 17.83 28.11
C GLN A 46 -2.75 17.28 26.69
N SER A 47 -3.02 18.09 25.67
CA SER A 47 -2.74 17.72 24.27
C SER A 47 -1.24 17.61 24.00
N ILE A 48 -0.42 18.49 24.57
CA ILE A 48 1.05 18.39 24.46
C ILE A 48 1.54 17.15 25.21
N ASP A 49 1.14 16.95 26.46
CA ASP A 49 1.55 15.81 27.30
C ASP A 49 1.18 14.46 26.68
N GLN A 50 0.07 14.41 25.93
CA GLN A 50 -0.36 13.22 25.22
C GLN A 50 0.33 13.01 23.87
N ASN A 51 0.86 14.08 23.24
CA ASN A 51 1.34 14.02 21.85
C ASN A 51 2.69 14.67 21.58
N TRP A 52 3.52 14.87 22.60
CA TRP A 52 4.84 15.49 22.43
C TRP A 52 5.89 14.53 21.88
N ARG A 53 5.73 13.23 22.10
CA ARG A 53 6.76 12.19 21.87
C ARG A 53 7.41 12.27 20.49
N PRO A 54 6.66 12.29 19.37
CA PRO A 54 7.30 12.23 18.05
C PRO A 54 8.09 13.48 17.69
N ALA A 55 7.82 14.63 18.33
CA ALA A 55 8.61 15.84 18.14
C ALA A 55 10.05 15.71 18.72
N TYR A 56 10.29 14.69 19.54
CA TYR A 56 11.59 14.40 20.15
C TYR A 56 12.20 13.08 19.65
N ASP A 57 11.50 12.35 18.76
CA ASP A 57 12.11 11.25 18.01
C ASP A 57 12.84 11.82 16.79
N LEU A 58 13.92 11.16 16.38
CA LEU A 58 14.75 11.56 15.25
C LEU A 58 14.47 10.67 14.05
N VAL A 59 14.56 11.24 12.84
CA VAL A 59 14.62 10.47 11.61
C VAL A 59 15.91 10.80 10.87
N VAL A 60 16.73 9.78 10.67
CA VAL A 60 17.96 9.86 9.87
C VAL A 60 17.62 9.57 8.43
N LEU A 61 18.01 10.49 7.55
CA LEU A 61 17.80 10.43 6.11
C LEU A 61 19.11 10.15 5.37
N PRO A 62 19.04 9.72 4.11
CA PRO A 62 20.22 9.47 3.30
C PRO A 62 21.18 10.67 3.23
N PRO A 63 22.50 10.42 3.15
CA PRO A 63 23.49 11.49 2.98
C PRO A 63 23.19 12.38 1.78
N GLY A 64 23.38 13.69 1.93
CA GLY A 64 23.14 14.68 0.87
C GLY A 64 21.66 15.10 0.72
N THR A 65 20.76 14.60 1.57
CA THR A 65 19.36 15.06 1.61
C THR A 65 19.28 16.53 2.00
N LYS A 66 18.62 17.34 1.17
CA LYS A 66 18.39 18.78 1.43
C LYS A 66 16.97 19.01 1.92
N LEU A 67 16.82 19.21 3.22
CA LEU A 67 15.54 19.58 3.81
C LEU A 67 15.15 21.02 3.43
N PRO A 68 13.86 21.30 3.14
CA PRO A 68 13.40 22.67 2.95
C PRO A 68 13.58 23.46 4.25
N THR A 69 14.47 24.45 4.24
CA THR A 69 14.65 25.38 5.37
C THR A 69 13.58 26.47 5.24
N ASN A 70 12.69 26.61 6.23
CA ASN A 70 11.59 27.61 6.29
C ASN A 70 10.33 27.34 5.44
N GLN A 71 10.09 26.09 5.01
CA GLN A 71 8.80 25.70 4.42
C GLN A 71 8.26 24.47 5.13
N PRO A 72 6.92 24.29 5.21
CA PRO A 72 6.34 23.04 5.67
C PRO A 72 6.90 21.87 4.87
N ILE A 73 7.38 20.84 5.57
CA ILE A 73 7.81 19.60 4.93
C ILE A 73 6.55 18.85 4.48
N PRO A 74 6.41 18.48 3.20
CA PRO A 74 5.28 17.67 2.74
C PRO A 74 5.18 16.36 3.54
N PRO A 75 3.97 15.86 3.84
CA PRO A 75 3.79 14.65 4.64
C PRO A 75 4.38 13.39 3.98
N ASP A 76 4.47 13.37 2.65
CA ASP A 76 5.06 12.28 1.86
C ASP A 76 6.57 12.43 1.65
N TYR A 77 7.20 13.47 2.21
CA TYR A 77 8.60 13.79 1.90
C TYR A 77 9.57 12.65 2.25
N MET A 78 9.25 11.86 3.27
CA MET A 78 10.09 10.72 3.69
C MET A 78 9.92 9.49 2.79
N GLU A 79 8.78 9.37 2.11
CA GLU A 79 8.49 8.25 1.18
C GLU A 79 9.34 8.33 -0.11
N ARG A 80 10.09 9.44 -0.28
CA ARG A 80 10.94 9.75 -1.44
C ARG A 80 12.25 8.95 -1.48
N PHE A 81 12.66 8.39 -0.35
CA PHE A 81 13.98 7.77 -0.22
C PHE A 81 13.89 6.26 -0.42
N ALA A 82 14.31 5.76 -1.58
CA ALA A 82 14.38 4.32 -1.87
C ALA A 82 15.76 3.72 -1.57
N GLY A 83 16.34 4.11 -0.43
CA GLY A 83 17.69 3.75 0.02
C GLY A 83 18.60 4.97 0.19
N GLY A 84 19.88 4.70 0.43
CA GLY A 84 20.96 5.68 0.51
C GLY A 84 21.75 5.64 1.83
N ILE A 85 21.21 5.02 2.88
CA ILE A 85 21.94 4.70 4.10
C ILE A 85 22.50 3.27 4.02
N SER A 86 23.78 3.11 4.36
CA SER A 86 24.45 1.81 4.38
C SER A 86 24.18 1.04 5.68
N PHE A 87 24.28 -0.30 5.63
CA PHE A 87 24.21 -1.13 6.84
C PHE A 87 25.33 -0.81 7.85
N ALA A 88 26.52 -0.42 7.37
CA ALA A 88 27.62 0.00 8.25
C ALA A 88 27.32 1.32 9.00
N GLN A 89 26.64 2.27 8.33
CA GLN A 89 26.16 3.50 8.99
C GLN A 89 25.08 3.15 10.02
N TYR A 90 24.15 2.26 9.69
CA TYR A 90 23.13 1.81 10.64
C TYR A 90 23.76 1.18 11.89
N GLU A 91 24.73 0.27 11.72
CA GLU A 91 25.46 -0.35 12.84
C GLU A 91 26.23 0.68 13.68
N THR A 92 26.81 1.70 13.04
CA THR A 92 27.46 2.81 13.74
C THR A 92 26.48 3.62 14.57
N ILE A 93 25.30 3.93 14.01
CA ILE A 93 24.23 4.66 14.69
C ILE A 93 23.72 3.85 15.89
N LYS A 94 23.45 2.56 15.73
CA LYS A 94 22.93 1.67 16.78
C LYS A 94 23.83 1.64 18.04
N ARG A 95 25.12 1.96 17.90
CA ARG A 95 26.12 1.99 18.99
C ARG A 95 26.30 3.35 19.65
N ILE A 96 25.56 4.37 19.23
CA ILE A 96 25.62 5.71 19.84
C ILE A 96 24.98 5.70 21.22
N SER A 97 25.72 6.15 22.23
CA SER A 97 25.19 6.31 23.59
C SER A 97 24.08 7.36 23.60
N GLY A 98 22.95 7.05 24.22
CA GLY A 98 21.78 7.93 24.24
C GLY A 98 20.72 7.58 23.18
N ILE A 99 20.96 6.58 22.33
CA ILE A 99 19.91 5.98 21.51
C ILE A 99 19.29 4.81 22.28
N ASP A 100 17.97 4.82 22.45
CA ASP A 100 17.21 3.72 23.05
C ASP A 100 16.81 2.68 22.00
N VAL A 101 16.30 3.16 20.86
CA VAL A 101 15.90 2.34 19.72
C VAL A 101 16.32 3.02 18.42
N ALA A 102 16.90 2.27 17.50
CA ALA A 102 17.13 2.68 16.12
C ALA A 102 16.45 1.67 15.19
N ALA A 103 15.29 2.04 14.65
CA ALA A 103 14.43 1.22 13.81
C ALA A 103 14.55 1.65 12.33
N PRO A 104 15.35 0.92 11.54
CA PRO A 104 15.54 1.17 10.13
C PRO A 104 14.36 0.67 9.29
N VAL A 105 14.04 1.40 8.22
CA VAL A 105 13.17 0.93 7.13
C VAL A 105 13.95 0.98 5.84
N ALA A 106 13.82 -0.07 5.04
CA ALA A 106 14.35 -0.15 3.69
C ALA A 106 13.22 -0.46 2.71
N TYR A 107 12.89 0.47 1.81
CA TYR A 107 11.98 0.15 0.71
C TYR A 107 12.71 -0.71 -0.31
N VAL A 108 12.47 -2.02 -0.28
CA VAL A 108 13.06 -2.98 -1.24
C VAL A 108 12.58 -2.66 -2.64
N GLY A 109 11.30 -2.32 -2.80
CA GLY A 109 10.73 -1.77 -4.03
C GLY A 109 9.27 -2.20 -4.25
N TYR A 110 8.67 -1.63 -5.29
CA TYR A 110 7.43 -2.08 -5.87
C TYR A 110 7.67 -3.32 -6.73
N MET A 111 7.01 -4.41 -6.37
CA MET A 111 6.97 -5.64 -7.15
C MET A 111 5.63 -5.73 -7.87
N SER A 112 5.57 -6.43 -9.00
CA SER A 112 4.29 -6.78 -9.62
C SER A 112 3.51 -7.70 -8.70
N LEU A 113 2.20 -7.43 -8.55
CA LEU A 113 1.34 -8.41 -7.91
C LEU A 113 1.26 -9.69 -8.76
N PRO A 114 1.27 -10.87 -8.12
CA PRO A 114 1.03 -12.11 -8.83
C PRO A 114 -0.42 -12.17 -9.33
N GLN A 115 -0.63 -12.80 -10.49
CA GLN A 115 -1.97 -13.06 -11.00
C GLN A 115 -2.43 -14.44 -10.53
N PRO A 116 -3.58 -14.55 -9.86
CA PRO A 116 -4.12 -15.83 -9.46
C PRO A 116 -4.68 -16.60 -10.66
N ASN A 117 -4.60 -17.94 -10.65
CA ASN A 117 -5.33 -18.77 -11.61
C ASN A 117 -6.80 -18.83 -11.17
N ILE A 118 -7.71 -18.46 -12.06
CA ILE A 118 -9.15 -18.45 -11.82
C ILE A 118 -9.81 -19.62 -12.53
N TYR A 119 -10.52 -20.44 -11.76
CA TYR A 119 -11.35 -21.54 -12.26
C TYR A 119 -12.82 -21.20 -12.00
N PHE A 120 -13.61 -21.03 -13.06
CA PHE A 120 -15.03 -20.64 -12.96
C PHE A 120 -16.00 -21.80 -12.67
N GLY A 121 -15.49 -22.99 -12.35
CA GLY A 121 -16.31 -24.14 -11.98
C GLY A 121 -15.52 -25.26 -11.31
N GLN A 122 -16.25 -26.25 -10.78
CA GLN A 122 -15.68 -27.47 -10.21
C GLN A 122 -15.05 -28.38 -11.27
N GLN A 123 -15.62 -28.35 -12.49
CA GLN A 123 -15.18 -29.09 -13.65
C GLN A 123 -14.63 -28.12 -14.70
N ASP A 124 -13.69 -28.60 -15.51
CA ASP A 124 -13.15 -27.82 -16.61
C ASP A 124 -14.25 -27.49 -17.65
N PRO A 125 -14.18 -26.30 -18.29
CA PRO A 125 -15.13 -25.94 -19.32
C PRO A 125 -15.13 -26.97 -20.45
N ARG A 126 -16.31 -27.27 -20.98
CA ARG A 126 -16.44 -28.10 -22.18
C ARG A 126 -15.76 -27.45 -23.39
N PRO A 127 -15.33 -28.22 -24.40
CA PRO A 127 -14.88 -27.64 -25.65
C PRO A 127 -15.92 -26.69 -26.29
N GLY A 128 -15.45 -25.59 -26.88
CA GLY A 128 -16.28 -24.60 -27.56
C GLY A 128 -15.77 -23.16 -27.44
N TYR A 129 -16.64 -22.23 -27.84
CA TYR A 129 -16.41 -20.79 -27.80
C TYR A 129 -17.01 -20.16 -26.56
N TYR A 130 -16.29 -19.21 -25.98
CA TYR A 130 -16.66 -18.50 -24.77
C TYR A 130 -16.42 -17.00 -24.93
N GLN A 131 -17.15 -16.21 -24.13
CA GLN A 131 -16.84 -14.81 -23.85
C GLN A 131 -16.43 -14.69 -22.40
N LEU A 132 -15.36 -13.93 -22.15
CA LEU A 132 -14.90 -13.57 -20.82
C LEU A 132 -14.72 -12.06 -20.73
N ASP A 133 -15.55 -11.45 -19.90
CA ASP A 133 -15.48 -10.02 -19.58
C ASP A 133 -14.93 -9.84 -18.17
N TRP A 134 -13.94 -8.97 -18.04
CA TRP A 134 -13.39 -8.53 -16.75
C TRP A 134 -13.63 -7.05 -16.56
N THR A 135 -14.02 -6.66 -15.36
CA THR A 135 -14.05 -5.26 -14.94
C THR A 135 -13.38 -5.14 -13.57
N THR A 136 -12.27 -4.42 -13.50
CA THR A 136 -11.61 -4.05 -12.26
C THR A 136 -12.02 -2.63 -11.89
N THR A 137 -12.52 -2.46 -10.66
CA THR A 137 -12.79 -1.14 -10.09
C THR A 137 -12.06 -0.93 -8.79
N ALA A 138 -11.70 0.32 -8.51
CA ALA A 138 -11.14 0.75 -7.24
C ALA A 138 -11.96 1.92 -6.67
N SER A 139 -12.21 1.92 -5.37
CA SER A 139 -12.74 3.10 -4.69
C SER A 139 -11.60 3.95 -4.14
N ASN A 140 -11.60 5.24 -4.44
CA ASN A 140 -10.72 6.20 -3.78
C ASN A 140 -11.37 6.85 -2.55
N GLY A 141 -12.52 6.33 -2.10
CA GLY A 141 -13.31 6.86 -0.98
C GLY A 141 -14.35 7.91 -1.39
N GLN A 142 -14.17 8.59 -2.52
CA GLN A 142 -15.13 9.54 -3.08
C GLN A 142 -15.84 9.01 -4.33
N HIS A 143 -15.10 8.29 -5.18
CA HIS A 143 -15.56 7.76 -6.46
C HIS A 143 -15.12 6.31 -6.62
N THR A 144 -15.93 5.55 -7.36
CA THR A 144 -15.54 4.25 -7.90
C THR A 144 -14.98 4.46 -9.31
N ILE A 145 -13.79 3.94 -9.53
CA ILE A 145 -12.98 4.16 -10.72
C ILE A 145 -12.85 2.83 -11.45
N VAL A 146 -13.17 2.80 -12.75
CA VAL A 146 -12.94 1.63 -13.59
C VAL A 146 -11.48 1.65 -14.06
N GLU A 147 -10.62 0.91 -13.38
CA GLU A 147 -9.18 0.91 -13.64
C GLU A 147 -8.81 0.04 -14.85
N ALA A 148 -9.53 -1.07 -15.06
CA ALA A 148 -9.33 -1.94 -16.21
C ALA A 148 -10.65 -2.58 -16.63
N GLN A 149 -10.85 -2.69 -17.94
CA GLN A 149 -11.94 -3.45 -18.53
C GLN A 149 -11.37 -4.26 -19.69
N GLN A 150 -11.63 -5.55 -19.71
CA GLN A 150 -11.16 -6.46 -20.76
C GLN A 150 -12.33 -7.30 -21.25
N HIS A 151 -12.37 -7.49 -22.56
CA HIS A 151 -13.39 -8.26 -23.26
C HIS A 151 -12.70 -9.21 -24.21
N GLN A 152 -12.92 -10.52 -24.06
CA GLN A 152 -12.24 -11.53 -24.84
C GLN A 152 -13.22 -12.61 -25.29
N VAL A 153 -13.18 -12.94 -26.58
CA VAL A 153 -13.76 -14.18 -27.10
C VAL A 153 -12.66 -15.24 -27.15
N ILE A 154 -12.96 -16.40 -26.60
CA ILE A 154 -12.01 -17.48 -26.34
C ILE A 154 -12.51 -18.77 -27.02
N PHE A 155 -11.61 -19.53 -27.64
CA PHE A 155 -11.87 -20.90 -28.07
C PHE A 155 -11.07 -21.89 -27.21
N LEU A 156 -11.73 -22.93 -26.74
CA LEU A 156 -11.15 -24.02 -25.96
C LEU A 156 -11.51 -25.33 -26.65
N GLY A 157 -10.55 -26.10 -27.14
CA GLY A 157 -10.90 -27.39 -27.75
C GLY A 157 -9.76 -28.10 -28.47
N PRO A 158 -9.91 -29.41 -28.76
CA PRO A 158 -8.88 -30.22 -29.39
C PRO A 158 -8.63 -29.85 -30.86
N GLU A 159 -9.62 -29.29 -31.57
CA GLU A 159 -9.47 -28.89 -32.98
C GLU A 159 -8.33 -27.87 -33.18
N LEU A 160 -8.06 -27.03 -32.17
CA LEU A 160 -6.96 -26.07 -32.23
C LEU A 160 -5.59 -26.75 -32.28
N CYS A 161 -5.45 -27.96 -31.74
CA CYS A 161 -4.18 -28.68 -31.67
C CYS A 161 -3.63 -29.04 -33.05
N GLU A 162 -4.53 -29.24 -34.03
CA GLU A 162 -4.20 -29.60 -35.41
C GLU A 162 -4.43 -28.43 -36.40
N ALA A 163 -4.85 -27.27 -35.89
CA ALA A 163 -5.18 -26.12 -36.72
C ALA A 163 -3.94 -25.53 -37.40
N GLU A 164 -4.06 -25.21 -38.70
CA GLU A 164 -3.02 -24.47 -39.41
C GLU A 164 -2.83 -23.07 -38.79
N GLN A 165 -1.58 -22.65 -38.64
CA GLN A 165 -1.24 -21.33 -38.07
C GLN A 165 -1.98 -20.18 -38.77
N LYS A 166 -2.18 -20.28 -40.09
CA LYS A 166 -2.92 -19.29 -40.88
C LYS A 166 -4.37 -19.15 -40.40
N VAL A 167 -5.04 -20.26 -40.06
CA VAL A 167 -6.40 -20.25 -39.54
C VAL A 167 -6.44 -19.63 -38.15
N VAL A 168 -5.48 -19.99 -37.28
CA VAL A 168 -5.33 -19.40 -35.95
C VAL A 168 -5.14 -17.88 -36.03
N ASP A 169 -4.31 -17.41 -36.96
CA ASP A 169 -4.07 -15.98 -37.15
C ASP A 169 -5.32 -15.26 -37.70
N GLN A 170 -6.08 -15.90 -38.60
CA GLN A 170 -7.36 -15.38 -39.08
C GLN A 170 -8.39 -15.29 -37.95
N LEU A 171 -8.49 -16.30 -37.08
CA LEU A 171 -9.38 -16.29 -35.91
C LEU A 171 -9.04 -15.12 -34.97
N ARG A 172 -7.75 -14.94 -34.68
CA ARG A 172 -7.26 -13.82 -33.87
C ARG A 172 -7.63 -12.47 -34.47
N GLN A 173 -7.44 -12.31 -35.78
CA GLN A 173 -7.83 -11.09 -36.51
C GLN A 173 -9.34 -10.87 -36.52
N SER A 174 -10.14 -11.95 -36.43
CA SER A 174 -11.60 -11.89 -36.36
C SER A 174 -12.14 -11.63 -34.94
N GLY A 175 -11.27 -11.46 -33.94
CA GLY A 175 -11.62 -11.14 -32.55
C GLY A 175 -11.66 -12.34 -31.59
N VAL A 176 -11.34 -13.55 -32.04
CA VAL A 176 -11.17 -14.73 -31.17
C VAL A 176 -9.71 -14.75 -30.69
N ILE A 177 -9.44 -14.06 -29.59
CA ILE A 177 -8.06 -13.73 -29.17
C ILE A 177 -7.49 -14.78 -28.22
N GLY A 178 -8.31 -15.31 -27.31
CA GLY A 178 -7.91 -16.39 -26.41
C GLY A 178 -8.10 -17.74 -27.09
N MET A 179 -7.06 -18.55 -27.22
CA MET A 179 -7.20 -19.86 -27.85
C MET A 179 -6.31 -20.86 -27.10
N ALA A 180 -6.89 -21.97 -26.67
CA ALA A 180 -6.16 -23.05 -26.03
C ALA A 180 -6.56 -24.41 -26.64
N CYS A 181 -5.55 -25.17 -27.04
CA CYS A 181 -5.67 -26.56 -27.43
C CYS A 181 -5.84 -27.39 -26.15
N LEU A 182 -6.85 -28.27 -26.11
CA LEU A 182 -7.16 -29.09 -24.95
C LEU A 182 -6.93 -30.57 -25.24
N HIS A 183 -6.13 -31.22 -24.40
CA HIS A 183 -5.95 -32.67 -24.32
C HIS A 183 -6.69 -33.25 -23.10
N ALA A 184 -6.79 -34.58 -23.05
CA ALA A 184 -7.38 -35.27 -21.92
C ALA A 184 -6.59 -35.00 -20.62
N GLY A 185 -7.27 -34.45 -19.61
CA GLY A 185 -6.67 -34.10 -18.32
C GLY A 185 -6.07 -32.68 -18.26
N ASP A 186 -6.15 -31.91 -19.36
CA ASP A 186 -5.77 -30.50 -19.34
C ASP A 186 -6.70 -29.69 -18.44
N VAL A 187 -6.13 -28.71 -17.78
CA VAL A 187 -6.80 -27.88 -16.78
C VAL A 187 -6.91 -26.46 -17.32
N VAL A 188 -8.11 -25.87 -17.27
CA VAL A 188 -8.35 -24.53 -17.82
C VAL A 188 -8.47 -23.51 -16.70
N TYR A 189 -7.67 -22.46 -16.79
CA TYR A 189 -7.73 -21.32 -15.88
C TYR A 189 -7.59 -20.00 -16.63
N PHE A 190 -8.04 -18.94 -15.97
CA PHE A 190 -8.02 -17.58 -16.50
C PHE A 190 -7.27 -16.66 -15.55
N TYR A 191 -6.68 -15.59 -16.09
CA TYR A 191 -6.04 -14.56 -15.29
C TYR A 191 -6.93 -13.31 -15.26
N PRO A 192 -7.19 -12.73 -14.08
CA PRO A 192 -7.81 -11.43 -14.03
C PRO A 192 -6.83 -10.38 -14.61
N PRO A 193 -7.32 -9.20 -15.05
CA PRO A 193 -6.47 -8.11 -15.50
C PRO A 193 -5.38 -7.83 -14.45
N GLN A 194 -4.14 -7.64 -14.87
CA GLN A 194 -3.04 -7.39 -13.93
C GLN A 194 -3.29 -6.04 -13.23
N THR A 195 -3.66 -6.10 -11.95
CA THR A 195 -3.92 -4.89 -11.17
C THR A 195 -2.66 -4.55 -10.37
N GLY A 196 -1.81 -3.70 -10.93
CA GLY A 196 -0.87 -2.89 -10.17
C GLY A 196 0.37 -3.57 -9.55
N HIS A 197 0.96 -2.81 -8.63
CA HIS A 197 2.18 -3.17 -7.89
C HIS A 197 1.89 -3.18 -6.39
N TYR A 198 2.74 -3.84 -5.63
CA TYR A 198 2.75 -3.74 -4.18
C TYR A 198 4.14 -3.37 -3.66
N LEU A 199 4.19 -2.58 -2.59
CA LEU A 199 5.45 -2.20 -1.96
C LEU A 199 5.93 -3.31 -1.01
N LEU A 200 7.16 -3.78 -1.23
CA LEU A 200 7.92 -4.61 -0.31
C LEU A 200 8.87 -3.71 0.47
N ALA A 201 8.73 -3.68 1.79
CA ALA A 201 9.63 -2.98 2.71
C ALA A 201 10.39 -3.98 3.59
N ALA A 202 11.50 -3.56 4.19
CA ALA A 202 12.27 -4.38 5.10
C ALA A 202 12.60 -3.63 6.38
N ILE A 203 12.63 -4.38 7.48
CA ILE A 203 12.74 -3.86 8.85
C ILE A 203 13.78 -4.67 9.66
N ASP A 204 14.32 -4.05 10.73
CA ASP A 204 14.91 -4.81 11.85
C ASP A 204 13.75 -5.20 12.77
N PRO A 205 13.36 -6.49 12.85
CA PRO A 205 12.17 -6.90 13.59
C PRO A 205 12.17 -6.50 15.07
N ASP A 206 13.32 -6.59 15.73
CA ASP A 206 13.44 -6.30 17.16
C ASP A 206 13.35 -4.79 17.41
N ALA A 207 14.03 -4.01 16.58
CA ALA A 207 13.95 -2.55 16.67
C ALA A 207 12.54 -2.05 16.32
N GLU A 208 11.90 -2.66 15.34
CA GLU A 208 10.55 -2.32 14.92
C GLU A 208 9.51 -2.65 15.99
N ASP A 209 9.62 -3.80 16.64
CA ASP A 209 8.72 -4.16 17.74
C ASP A 209 8.91 -3.26 18.97
N ARG A 210 10.14 -2.86 19.28
CA ARG A 210 10.39 -1.90 20.36
C ARG A 210 9.86 -0.50 20.06
N LEU A 211 9.82 -0.10 18.78
CA LEU A 211 9.35 1.22 18.39
C LEU A 211 7.82 1.27 18.21
N MET A 212 7.27 0.27 17.53
CA MET A 212 5.89 0.26 17.01
C MET A 212 5.02 -0.85 17.62
N HIS A 213 5.59 -1.76 18.42
CA HIS A 213 4.91 -2.95 18.92
C HIS A 213 4.31 -3.84 17.83
N LEU A 214 5.00 -3.94 16.69
CA LEU A 214 4.58 -4.73 15.52
C LEU A 214 4.29 -6.21 15.88
N GLY A 215 4.99 -6.79 16.85
CA GLY A 215 4.73 -8.14 17.35
C GLY A 215 3.33 -8.30 17.95
N LYS A 216 2.75 -7.23 18.53
CA LYS A 216 1.37 -7.23 19.05
C LYS A 216 0.31 -7.07 17.96
N SER A 217 0.70 -6.68 16.74
CA SER A 217 -0.23 -6.55 15.62
C SER A 217 -0.27 -7.76 14.70
N ILE A 218 0.50 -8.81 15.01
CA ILE A 218 0.44 -10.10 14.31
C ILE A 218 -0.93 -10.75 14.55
N THR A 219 -1.68 -10.98 13.47
CA THR A 219 -2.99 -11.63 13.51
C THR A 219 -2.94 -13.10 13.13
N GLN A 220 -1.92 -13.51 12.37
CA GLN A 220 -1.70 -14.89 11.97
C GLN A 220 -0.21 -15.23 11.87
N GLY A 221 0.13 -16.50 12.06
CA GLY A 221 1.52 -16.97 12.03
C GLY A 221 2.31 -16.43 13.21
N ARG A 222 3.50 -15.89 12.95
CA ARG A 222 4.39 -15.34 13.99
C ARG A 222 5.17 -14.12 13.49
N MET A 223 5.69 -13.33 14.43
CA MET A 223 6.67 -12.29 14.15
C MET A 223 7.98 -12.91 13.62
N PHE A 224 8.77 -12.09 12.90
CA PHE A 224 10.11 -12.47 12.46
C PHE A 224 11.04 -12.78 13.64
N THR A 225 12.02 -13.62 13.36
CA THR A 225 13.10 -14.07 14.23
C THR A 225 14.44 -13.90 13.50
N ALA A 226 15.55 -14.01 14.23
CA ALA A 226 16.89 -13.92 13.63
C ALA A 226 17.17 -14.99 12.56
N GLN A 227 16.39 -16.08 12.52
CA GLN A 227 16.50 -17.15 11.53
C GLN A 227 15.77 -16.83 10.22
N ASP A 228 14.91 -15.82 10.19
CA ASP A 228 14.13 -15.43 9.02
C ASP A 228 15.01 -14.60 8.06
N THR A 229 15.89 -15.31 7.36
CA THR A 229 16.74 -14.79 6.28
C THR A 229 16.29 -15.38 4.94
N LEU A 230 16.93 -14.96 3.83
CA LEU A 230 16.82 -15.72 2.59
C LEU A 230 17.36 -17.14 2.81
N GLN A 231 16.59 -18.13 2.36
CA GLN A 231 16.95 -19.54 2.45
C GLN A 231 16.54 -20.25 1.15
N ASP A 232 17.21 -21.35 0.79
CA ASP A 232 16.79 -22.18 -0.33
C ASP A 232 15.36 -22.70 -0.13
N ASP A 233 14.50 -22.46 -1.12
CA ASP A 233 13.12 -22.89 -1.05
C ASP A 233 13.00 -24.40 -1.25
N GLN A 234 12.88 -25.11 -0.13
CA GLN A 234 12.74 -26.57 -0.13
C GLN A 234 11.52 -27.04 -0.91
N ARG A 235 10.45 -26.24 -0.96
CA ARG A 235 9.22 -26.57 -1.69
C ARG A 235 9.47 -26.67 -3.19
N LEU A 236 10.46 -25.94 -3.69
CA LEU A 236 10.73 -25.78 -5.12
C LEU A 236 12.00 -26.48 -5.59
N LYS A 237 12.69 -27.22 -4.70
CA LYS A 237 13.93 -27.94 -5.01
C LYS A 237 13.84 -28.90 -6.20
N GLN A 238 12.67 -29.48 -6.42
CA GLN A 238 12.43 -30.38 -7.56
C GLN A 238 12.47 -29.66 -8.92
N TRP A 239 12.24 -28.34 -8.91
CA TRP A 239 12.26 -27.51 -10.11
C TRP A 239 13.64 -26.92 -10.30
N LYS A 240 14.36 -27.45 -11.29
CA LYS A 240 15.62 -26.87 -11.68
C LYS A 240 15.40 -25.84 -12.76
N ASN A 241 15.57 -24.58 -12.38
CA ASN A 241 15.56 -23.46 -13.30
C ASN A 241 16.97 -23.26 -13.84
N TYR A 242 17.07 -22.85 -15.09
CA TYR A 242 18.34 -22.60 -15.76
C TYR A 242 18.28 -21.26 -16.51
N SER A 243 19.37 -20.51 -16.48
CA SER A 243 19.56 -19.32 -17.30
C SER A 243 19.70 -19.70 -18.78
N ARG A 244 19.69 -18.69 -19.67
CA ARG A 244 19.83 -18.89 -21.12
C ARG A 244 21.14 -19.58 -21.52
N ASP A 245 22.20 -19.45 -20.72
CA ASP A 245 23.49 -20.10 -20.93
C ASP A 245 23.59 -21.50 -20.29
N GLY A 246 22.51 -22.00 -19.66
CA GLY A 246 22.45 -23.32 -19.04
C GLY A 246 22.93 -23.38 -17.60
N THR A 247 23.21 -22.26 -16.94
CA THR A 247 23.58 -22.20 -15.53
C THR A 247 22.37 -22.46 -14.63
N TYR A 248 22.52 -23.30 -13.60
CA TYR A 248 21.44 -23.57 -12.64
C TYR A 248 21.14 -22.34 -11.77
N LEU A 249 19.85 -22.00 -11.68
CA LEU A 249 19.32 -20.89 -10.89
C LEU A 249 18.68 -21.44 -9.60
N PRO A 250 19.33 -21.34 -8.43
CA PRO A 250 18.68 -21.63 -7.16
C PRO A 250 17.48 -20.71 -6.92
N THR A 251 16.48 -21.24 -6.22
CA THR A 251 15.30 -20.48 -5.78
C THR A 251 15.39 -20.21 -4.29
N GLN A 252 15.42 -18.94 -3.90
CA GLN A 252 15.49 -18.50 -2.51
C GLN A 252 14.14 -17.94 -2.04
N ALA A 253 13.67 -18.42 -0.90
CA ALA A 253 12.44 -17.98 -0.30
C ALA A 253 12.65 -16.71 0.53
N ILE A 254 11.84 -15.68 0.27
CA ILE A 254 11.84 -14.43 1.01
C ILE A 254 10.88 -14.57 2.19
N PRO A 255 11.34 -14.44 3.45
CA PRO A 255 10.45 -14.43 4.60
C PRO A 255 9.62 -13.15 4.61
N LEU A 256 8.30 -13.29 4.73
CA LEU A 256 7.36 -12.18 4.64
C LEU A 256 6.38 -12.13 5.81
N LEU A 257 6.16 -10.92 6.30
CA LEU A 257 4.96 -10.57 7.06
C LEU A 257 4.04 -9.81 6.11
N VAL A 258 2.86 -10.34 5.86
CA VAL A 258 1.89 -9.73 4.92
C VAL A 258 0.86 -8.92 5.68
N HIS A 259 0.43 -7.83 5.08
CA HIS A 259 -0.64 -7.01 5.60
C HIS A 259 -1.96 -7.78 5.56
N GLU A 260 -2.78 -7.70 6.60
CA GLU A 260 -4.07 -8.40 6.67
C GLU A 260 -5.08 -7.86 5.65
N GLN A 261 -5.19 -6.54 5.56
CA GLN A 261 -6.03 -5.86 4.59
C GLN A 261 -5.48 -4.47 4.27
N LEU A 262 -5.33 -4.14 2.98
CA LEU A 262 -4.95 -2.79 2.56
C LEU A 262 -6.16 -1.84 2.57
N PRO A 263 -5.93 -0.52 2.72
CA PRO A 263 -7.02 0.46 2.80
C PRO A 263 -7.79 0.65 1.48
N GLY A 264 -7.18 0.29 0.35
CA GLY A 264 -7.85 0.34 -0.96
C GLY A 264 -8.96 -0.69 -1.05
N GLN A 265 -10.07 -0.32 -1.70
CA GLN A 265 -11.18 -1.25 -1.98
C GLN A 265 -11.19 -1.60 -3.46
N ILE A 266 -10.70 -2.79 -3.80
CA ILE A 266 -10.60 -3.26 -5.18
C ILE A 266 -11.66 -4.31 -5.45
N GLN A 267 -12.42 -4.18 -6.53
CA GLN A 267 -13.41 -5.18 -6.95
C GLN A 267 -13.07 -5.66 -8.34
N ILE A 268 -12.96 -6.99 -8.51
CA ILE A 268 -12.80 -7.63 -9.80
C ILE A 268 -14.10 -8.34 -10.11
N GLN A 269 -14.80 -7.93 -11.15
CA GLN A 269 -15.99 -8.58 -11.66
C GLN A 269 -15.65 -9.38 -12.90
N ALA A 270 -16.17 -10.61 -12.99
CA ALA A 270 -16.08 -11.43 -14.19
C ALA A 270 -17.47 -11.81 -14.70
N HIS A 271 -17.60 -11.90 -16.02
CA HIS A 271 -18.74 -12.50 -16.71
C HIS A 271 -18.20 -13.50 -17.73
N PHE A 272 -18.40 -14.79 -17.47
CA PHE A 272 -17.94 -15.90 -18.27
C PHE A 272 -19.14 -16.61 -18.88
N THR A 273 -19.21 -16.62 -20.21
CA THR A 273 -20.38 -17.06 -20.96
C THR A 273 -19.96 -18.02 -22.06
N TYR A 274 -20.59 -19.18 -22.10
CA TYR A 274 -20.50 -20.10 -23.23
C TYR A 274 -21.31 -19.57 -24.41
N LEU A 275 -20.69 -19.50 -25.59
CA LEU A 275 -21.28 -18.95 -26.82
C LEU A 275 -21.77 -20.04 -27.77
N ALA A 276 -20.91 -21.04 -28.07
CA ALA A 276 -21.18 -22.09 -29.05
C ALA A 276 -20.31 -23.32 -28.80
N SER A 277 -20.71 -24.49 -29.33
CA SER A 277 -19.88 -25.71 -29.27
C SER A 277 -18.71 -25.64 -30.24
N ASP A 278 -17.78 -26.56 -30.06
CA ASP A 278 -16.67 -26.82 -30.98
C ASP A 278 -17.09 -27.53 -32.27
N ASP A 279 -18.35 -27.99 -32.40
CA ASP A 279 -18.90 -28.43 -33.69
C ASP A 279 -18.98 -27.30 -34.72
N LEU A 280 -19.01 -26.05 -34.26
CA LEU A 280 -19.02 -24.87 -35.10
C LEU A 280 -17.60 -24.63 -35.63
N SER A 281 -17.34 -25.00 -36.88
CA SER A 281 -15.97 -24.99 -37.41
C SER A 281 -15.38 -23.57 -37.53
N PHE A 282 -14.06 -23.48 -37.44
CA PHE A 282 -13.33 -22.22 -37.62
C PHE A 282 -13.70 -21.50 -38.93
N GLN A 283 -13.90 -22.25 -40.02
CA GLN A 283 -14.27 -21.66 -41.31
C GLN A 283 -15.66 -21.01 -41.28
N GLN A 284 -16.62 -21.61 -40.57
CA GLN A 284 -17.96 -21.03 -40.41
C GLN A 284 -17.89 -19.74 -39.59
N VAL A 285 -17.17 -19.77 -38.46
CA VAL A 285 -16.95 -18.59 -37.62
C VAL A 285 -16.35 -17.45 -38.43
N LEU A 286 -15.25 -17.71 -39.16
CA LEU A 286 -14.59 -16.71 -39.99
C LEU A 286 -15.50 -16.17 -41.10
N LYS A 287 -16.24 -17.04 -41.79
CA LYS A 287 -17.16 -16.66 -42.88
C LYS A 287 -18.29 -15.75 -42.40
N HIS A 288 -18.79 -15.96 -41.18
CA HIS A 288 -19.94 -15.25 -40.64
C HIS A 288 -19.58 -14.00 -39.83
N GLY A 289 -18.30 -13.65 -39.72
CA GLY A 289 -17.86 -12.40 -39.07
C GLY A 289 -17.16 -12.57 -37.73
N GLY A 290 -16.63 -13.76 -37.43
CA GLY A 290 -15.72 -14.00 -36.31
C GLY A 290 -16.40 -13.90 -34.94
N ALA A 291 -15.74 -13.19 -34.02
CA ALA A 291 -16.22 -12.96 -32.67
C ALA A 291 -17.63 -12.32 -32.63
N HIS A 292 -17.92 -11.38 -33.53
CA HIS A 292 -19.23 -10.72 -33.57
C HIS A 292 -20.37 -11.70 -33.88
N TYR A 293 -20.12 -12.70 -34.74
CA TYR A 293 -21.08 -13.77 -35.00
C TYR A 293 -21.27 -14.69 -33.79
N LEU A 294 -20.21 -15.01 -33.05
CA LEU A 294 -20.26 -15.82 -31.85
C LEU A 294 -21.08 -15.14 -30.72
N GLN A 295 -21.03 -13.82 -30.63
CA GLN A 295 -21.78 -13.03 -29.65
C GLN A 295 -23.29 -12.95 -29.93
N GLN A 296 -23.71 -13.33 -31.13
CA GLN A 296 -25.11 -13.32 -31.54
C GLN A 296 -25.73 -14.72 -31.54
N GLN A 297 -25.00 -15.72 -31.02
CA GLN A 297 -25.51 -17.09 -30.97
C GLN A 297 -26.74 -17.18 -30.06
N PRO A 298 -27.78 -17.93 -30.46
CA PRO A 298 -29.06 -17.96 -29.75
C PRO A 298 -29.02 -18.77 -28.44
N HIS A 299 -28.05 -19.68 -28.29
CA HIS A 299 -27.97 -20.62 -27.17
C HIS A 299 -26.80 -20.31 -26.22
N GLN A 300 -26.65 -19.03 -25.86
CA GLN A 300 -25.65 -18.60 -24.88
C GLN A 300 -26.02 -19.06 -23.48
N LYS A 301 -25.01 -19.46 -22.70
CA LYS A 301 -25.18 -19.89 -21.30
C LYS A 301 -24.14 -19.18 -20.43
N THR A 302 -24.60 -18.46 -19.41
CA THR A 302 -23.71 -17.91 -18.39
C THR A 302 -23.13 -19.03 -17.54
N GLU A 303 -21.82 -19.21 -17.57
CA GLU A 303 -21.10 -20.15 -16.71
C GLU A 303 -20.74 -19.50 -15.38
N TYR A 304 -20.42 -18.21 -15.38
CA TYR A 304 -20.17 -17.44 -14.16
C TYR A 304 -20.50 -15.95 -14.33
N VAL A 305 -21.09 -15.33 -13.30
CA VAL A 305 -21.19 -13.87 -13.18
C VAL A 305 -21.07 -13.46 -11.72
N GLY A 306 -20.12 -12.60 -11.40
CA GLY A 306 -19.94 -12.15 -10.01
C GLY A 306 -18.56 -11.58 -9.70
N LEU A 307 -18.33 -11.32 -8.41
CA LEU A 307 -17.05 -10.83 -7.91
C LEU A 307 -16.05 -11.97 -7.73
N VAL A 308 -14.84 -11.77 -8.24
CA VAL A 308 -13.68 -12.64 -8.07
C VAL A 308 -12.80 -12.08 -6.95
N PRO A 309 -12.26 -12.90 -6.03
CA PRO A 309 -11.45 -12.38 -4.93
C PRO A 309 -10.18 -11.71 -5.45
N ALA A 310 -9.87 -10.51 -4.93
CA ALA A 310 -8.68 -9.76 -5.27
C ALA A 310 -7.61 -9.92 -4.19
N ILE A 311 -6.34 -10.11 -4.58
CA ILE A 311 -5.22 -10.23 -3.64
C ILE A 311 -5.08 -8.96 -2.77
N TYR A 312 -5.35 -7.77 -3.32
CA TYR A 312 -5.34 -6.52 -2.53
C TYR A 312 -6.27 -6.54 -1.31
N ASN A 313 -7.41 -7.22 -1.41
CA ASN A 313 -8.38 -7.31 -0.32
C ASN A 313 -8.06 -8.46 0.65
N ASN A 314 -7.22 -9.41 0.24
CA ASN A 314 -6.78 -10.53 1.06
C ASN A 314 -5.31 -10.85 0.75
N PRO A 315 -4.36 -10.04 1.24
CA PRO A 315 -2.95 -10.17 0.87
C PRO A 315 -2.27 -11.42 1.42
N GLN A 316 -2.94 -12.17 2.30
CA GLN A 316 -2.48 -13.51 2.72
C GLN A 316 -2.39 -14.48 1.54
N ASN A 317 -3.13 -14.23 0.47
CA ASN A 317 -3.08 -14.98 -0.78
C ASN A 317 -1.89 -14.63 -1.69
N LEU A 318 -1.00 -13.71 -1.28
CA LEU A 318 0.17 -13.29 -2.05
C LEU A 318 1.07 -14.48 -2.44
N ALA A 319 1.20 -15.48 -1.57
CA ALA A 319 2.06 -16.64 -1.77
C ALA A 319 1.39 -17.83 -2.49
N GLY A 320 0.32 -17.59 -3.26
CA GLY A 320 -0.17 -18.57 -4.23
C GLY A 320 -1.64 -18.93 -4.10
N ALA A 321 -2.54 -18.04 -4.50
CA ALA A 321 -3.95 -18.40 -4.59
C ALA A 321 -4.32 -18.75 -6.02
N SER A 322 -4.40 -20.05 -6.30
CA SER A 322 -5.36 -20.53 -7.29
C SER A 322 -6.75 -20.42 -6.67
N MET A 323 -7.73 -19.88 -7.40
CA MET A 323 -9.08 -19.67 -6.88
C MET A 323 -10.08 -20.42 -7.73
N ARG A 324 -10.82 -21.34 -7.10
CA ARG A 324 -11.83 -22.15 -7.76
C ARG A 324 -13.21 -21.82 -7.23
N TRP A 325 -14.12 -21.55 -8.15
CA TRP A 325 -15.53 -21.39 -7.85
C TRP A 325 -16.18 -22.77 -7.74
N ASP A 326 -16.78 -23.07 -6.59
CA ASP A 326 -17.48 -24.33 -6.36
C ASP A 326 -18.97 -24.29 -6.74
N GLY A 327 -19.46 -23.15 -7.24
CA GLY A 327 -20.87 -22.90 -7.50
C GLY A 327 -21.54 -21.99 -6.47
N GLN A 328 -20.95 -21.83 -5.28
CA GLN A 328 -21.47 -21.00 -4.18
C GLN A 328 -20.41 -20.11 -3.53
N HIS A 329 -19.18 -20.61 -3.39
CA HIS A 329 -18.09 -19.92 -2.73
C HIS A 329 -16.80 -20.05 -3.53
N TRP A 330 -15.93 -19.06 -3.37
CA TRP A 330 -14.55 -19.13 -3.85
C TRP A 330 -13.71 -19.91 -2.86
N GLN A 331 -13.11 -21.00 -3.33
CA GLN A 331 -12.14 -21.78 -2.59
C GLN A 331 -10.74 -21.34 -3.00
N THR A 332 -9.97 -20.88 -2.03
CA THR A 332 -8.55 -20.61 -2.20
C THR A 332 -7.78 -21.91 -2.05
N ALA A 333 -7.07 -22.30 -3.11
CA ALA A 333 -6.10 -23.36 -3.05
C ALA A 333 -4.71 -22.72 -3.03
N LEU A 334 -3.90 -23.10 -2.04
CA LEU A 334 -2.47 -22.82 -2.09
C LEU A 334 -1.89 -23.45 -3.35
N ALA A 335 -1.01 -22.71 -4.04
CA ALA A 335 -0.27 -23.24 -5.18
C ALA A 335 0.42 -24.56 -4.79
N ASP A 336 0.08 -25.65 -5.48
CA ASP A 336 0.74 -26.93 -5.30
C ASP A 336 2.17 -26.80 -5.85
N PRO A 337 3.20 -26.86 -4.99
CA PRO A 337 4.57 -26.75 -5.44
C PRO A 337 4.98 -27.92 -6.34
N LYS A 338 4.18 -28.99 -6.47
CA LYS A 338 4.38 -30.09 -7.44
C LYS A 338 3.70 -29.84 -8.79
N ASN A 339 2.88 -28.80 -8.91
CA ASN A 339 2.24 -28.44 -10.16
C ASN A 339 3.06 -27.34 -10.89
N PRO A 340 3.68 -27.65 -12.05
CA PRO A 340 4.52 -26.68 -12.76
C PRO A 340 3.72 -25.45 -13.24
N TYR A 341 2.41 -25.59 -13.49
CA TYR A 341 1.52 -24.50 -13.91
C TYR A 341 1.19 -23.52 -12.78
N GLN A 342 1.46 -23.89 -11.52
CA GLN A 342 1.22 -23.04 -10.35
C GLN A 342 2.52 -22.46 -9.78
N MET A 343 3.69 -22.91 -10.26
CA MET A 343 5.00 -22.44 -9.79
C MET A 343 5.16 -20.92 -9.91
N GLY A 344 4.69 -20.32 -11.01
CA GLY A 344 4.79 -18.87 -11.23
C GLY A 344 4.09 -18.04 -10.14
N GLN A 345 3.08 -18.61 -9.46
CA GLN A 345 2.35 -17.94 -8.38
C GLN A 345 3.14 -17.87 -7.07
N LEU A 346 4.14 -18.74 -6.92
CA LEU A 346 5.05 -18.74 -5.78
C LEU A 346 6.22 -17.79 -5.99
N MET A 347 6.45 -17.32 -7.22
CA MET A 347 7.60 -16.51 -7.60
C MET A 347 7.34 -15.02 -7.37
N VAL A 348 8.34 -14.35 -6.81
CA VAL A 348 8.37 -12.89 -6.75
C VAL A 348 9.02 -12.36 -8.02
N ASN A 349 8.31 -11.49 -8.74
CA ASN A 349 8.89 -10.87 -9.92
C ASN A 349 9.87 -9.73 -9.56
N PHE A 350 11.16 -10.08 -9.45
CA PHE A 350 12.28 -9.15 -9.25
C PHE A 350 12.95 -8.68 -10.54
N SER A 351 12.35 -8.93 -11.72
CA SER A 351 13.02 -8.57 -12.98
C SER A 351 13.28 -7.06 -13.12
N GLN A 352 12.42 -6.21 -12.52
CA GLN A 352 12.57 -4.75 -12.48
C GLN A 352 11.94 -4.17 -11.20
N PRO A 353 12.57 -4.26 -10.02
CA PRO A 353 12.03 -3.63 -8.83
C PRO A 353 12.00 -2.12 -9.04
N LEU A 354 10.88 -1.49 -8.69
CA LEU A 354 10.65 -0.07 -8.93
C LEU A 354 10.64 0.71 -7.60
N ALA A 355 11.13 1.94 -7.61
CA ALA A 355 10.97 2.87 -6.49
C ALA A 355 9.93 3.94 -6.85
N PRO A 356 9.10 4.40 -5.89
CA PRO A 356 8.27 5.56 -6.13
C PRO A 356 9.17 6.77 -6.37
N GLY A 357 8.89 7.52 -7.42
CA GLY A 357 9.46 8.83 -7.63
C GLY A 357 8.85 9.86 -6.70
N ASN A 358 9.44 11.05 -6.73
CA ASN A 358 9.01 12.19 -5.93
C ASN A 358 7.72 12.80 -6.48
N LEU A 359 6.85 13.27 -5.58
CA LEU A 359 5.84 14.27 -5.93
C LEU A 359 6.50 15.61 -6.24
N SER A 360 5.94 16.31 -7.21
CA SER A 360 6.32 17.68 -7.56
C SER A 360 5.23 18.64 -7.11
N TYR A 361 5.64 19.66 -6.36
CA TYR A 361 4.77 20.64 -5.74
C TYR A 361 5.02 22.03 -6.32
N GLN A 362 3.95 22.78 -6.58
CA GLN A 362 4.00 24.19 -6.97
C GLN A 362 3.22 25.03 -5.95
N PRO A 363 3.84 26.05 -5.32
CA PRO A 363 3.13 26.96 -4.42
C PRO A 363 1.92 27.60 -5.11
N THR A 364 0.81 27.71 -4.40
CA THR A 364 -0.44 28.33 -4.87
C THR A 364 -1.24 28.88 -3.68
N THR A 365 -2.40 29.46 -3.96
CA THR A 365 -3.36 29.89 -2.95
C THR A 365 -4.56 28.95 -2.98
N GLY A 366 -4.91 28.39 -1.82
CA GLY A 366 -6.05 27.48 -1.69
C GLY A 366 -7.40 28.21 -1.83
N PRO A 367 -8.52 27.48 -2.03
CA PRO A 367 -9.86 28.08 -2.11
C PRO A 367 -10.29 28.86 -0.86
N ASN A 368 -9.63 28.62 0.28
CA ASN A 368 -9.81 29.34 1.53
C ASN A 368 -8.91 30.59 1.67
N GLY A 369 -8.14 30.95 0.64
CA GLY A 369 -7.21 32.08 0.65
C GLY A 369 -5.90 31.82 1.40
N GLN A 370 -5.67 30.62 1.93
CA GLN A 370 -4.43 30.26 2.62
C GLN A 370 -3.36 29.79 1.64
N ALA A 371 -2.09 29.86 2.04
CA ALA A 371 -1.00 29.26 1.30
C ALA A 371 -1.22 27.75 1.12
N ALA A 372 -1.05 27.26 -0.10
CA ALA A 372 -1.27 25.88 -0.47
C ALA A 372 -0.23 25.43 -1.50
N TYR A 373 -0.27 24.15 -1.86
CA TYR A 373 0.53 23.59 -2.95
C TYR A 373 -0.36 22.84 -3.92
N SER A 374 -0.08 22.99 -5.22
CA SER A 374 -0.64 22.15 -6.27
C SER A 374 0.31 21.00 -6.57
N LEU A 375 -0.22 19.79 -6.71
CA LEU A 375 0.53 18.64 -7.20
C LEU A 375 0.63 18.71 -8.73
N VAL A 376 1.85 18.61 -9.26
CA VAL A 376 2.08 18.63 -10.71
C VAL A 376 1.88 17.23 -11.27
N PRO A 377 0.87 17.00 -12.13
CA PRO A 377 0.65 15.69 -12.73
C PRO A 377 1.77 15.33 -13.72
N THR A 378 2.10 14.04 -13.79
CA THR A 378 3.12 13.47 -14.67
C THR A 378 2.55 12.75 -15.89
N GLY A 379 1.22 12.53 -15.93
CA GLY A 379 0.51 11.76 -16.96
C GLY A 379 -0.76 11.14 -16.40
N THR A 380 -1.27 10.10 -17.07
CA THR A 380 -2.45 9.33 -16.63
C THR A 380 -2.17 7.83 -16.62
N LEU A 381 -2.82 7.10 -15.72
CA LEU A 381 -2.88 5.65 -15.68
C LEU A 381 -4.36 5.25 -15.73
N GLY A 382 -4.82 4.78 -16.89
CA GLY A 382 -6.25 4.61 -17.14
C GLY A 382 -6.99 5.96 -16.96
N PRO A 383 -8.08 6.00 -16.17
CA PRO A 383 -8.82 7.23 -15.89
C PRO A 383 -8.20 8.13 -14.82
N GLU A 384 -7.14 7.70 -14.14
CA GLU A 384 -6.54 8.43 -13.02
C GLU A 384 -5.33 9.26 -13.42
N ALA A 385 -5.16 10.42 -12.76
CA ALA A 385 -3.93 11.19 -12.86
C ALA A 385 -2.77 10.48 -12.13
N THR A 386 -1.58 10.60 -12.70
CA THR A 386 -0.33 10.20 -12.06
C THR A 386 0.41 11.45 -11.61
N PHE A 387 1.13 11.38 -10.49
CA PHE A 387 1.86 12.51 -9.90
C PHE A 387 3.34 12.21 -9.65
N ARG A 388 3.76 10.98 -9.94
CA ARG A 388 5.13 10.51 -9.80
C ARG A 388 5.43 9.51 -10.90
N LYS A 389 6.72 9.26 -11.11
CA LYS A 389 7.23 8.21 -12.00
C LYS A 389 7.84 7.10 -11.18
N LEU A 390 7.71 5.84 -11.62
CA LEU A 390 8.49 4.75 -11.03
C LEU A 390 9.91 4.79 -11.59
N GLN A 391 10.89 4.67 -10.70
CA GLN A 391 12.30 4.62 -11.07
C GLN A 391 12.80 3.18 -10.96
N PRO A 392 13.44 2.62 -12.00
CA PRO A 392 14.12 1.34 -11.88
C PRO A 392 15.16 1.40 -10.77
N LEU A 393 15.06 0.50 -9.80
CA LEU A 393 16.09 0.34 -8.78
C LEU A 393 17.26 -0.40 -9.40
N LYS A 394 18.47 0.13 -9.22
CA LYS A 394 19.69 -0.57 -9.61
C LYS A 394 19.84 -1.82 -8.73
N THR A 395 19.58 -2.98 -9.30
CA THR A 395 19.99 -4.26 -8.74
C THR A 395 21.39 -4.58 -9.27
N THR A 396 22.24 -5.17 -8.43
CA THR A 396 23.52 -5.75 -8.89
C THR A 396 23.28 -6.96 -9.79
N HIS A 397 22.17 -7.68 -9.56
CA HIS A 397 21.65 -8.69 -10.46
C HIS A 397 20.77 -8.01 -11.50
N THR A 398 21.39 -7.43 -12.52
CA THR A 398 20.71 -6.68 -13.59
C THR A 398 19.88 -7.57 -14.51
N GLN A 399 19.85 -8.88 -14.31
CA GLN A 399 19.01 -9.84 -15.03
C GLN A 399 18.66 -11.03 -14.10
N MET A 400 17.64 -11.83 -14.44
CA MET A 400 17.33 -13.14 -13.82
C MET A 400 18.45 -14.18 -14.07
N THR A 401 19.72 -13.81 -13.85
CA THR A 401 20.87 -14.61 -14.32
C THR A 401 21.45 -15.53 -13.26
N ASP A 402 21.16 -15.32 -11.98
CA ASP A 402 21.81 -16.12 -10.91
C ASP A 402 20.85 -16.74 -9.90
N ILE A 403 19.74 -16.09 -9.53
CA ILE A 403 18.84 -16.53 -8.45
C ILE A 403 17.39 -16.18 -8.78
N LEU A 404 16.45 -17.07 -8.43
CA LEU A 404 15.01 -16.81 -8.41
C LEU A 404 14.52 -16.59 -6.98
N TYR A 405 13.48 -15.79 -6.81
CA TYR A 405 12.92 -15.52 -5.49
C TYR A 405 11.48 -16.01 -5.37
N SER A 406 11.13 -16.59 -4.23
CA SER A 406 9.78 -17.06 -3.93
C SER A 406 9.20 -16.43 -2.66
N TYR A 407 7.88 -16.44 -2.55
CA TYR A 407 7.16 -15.97 -1.37
C TYR A 407 7.22 -17.02 -0.24
N ASN A 408 7.71 -16.64 0.95
CA ASN A 408 7.56 -17.43 2.19
C ASN A 408 6.84 -16.59 3.25
N VAL A 409 5.51 -16.71 3.32
CA VAL A 409 4.71 -15.97 4.30
C VAL A 409 4.84 -16.63 5.67
N VAL A 410 5.46 -15.90 6.60
CA VAL A 410 5.72 -16.32 7.98
C VAL A 410 4.57 -15.91 8.91
N GLY A 411 3.88 -14.82 8.58
CA GLY A 411 2.74 -14.33 9.35
C GLY A 411 2.03 -13.18 8.65
N ALA A 412 0.94 -12.72 9.27
CA ALA A 412 0.20 -11.54 8.83
C ALA A 412 0.04 -10.54 9.97
N PHE A 413 0.01 -9.24 9.64
CA PHE A 413 -0.15 -8.15 10.61
C PHE A 413 -1.29 -7.21 10.24
N SER A 414 -1.89 -6.58 11.24
CA SER A 414 -3.01 -5.65 11.09
C SER A 414 -2.64 -4.25 11.52
N ASP A 415 -3.01 -3.25 10.70
CA ASP A 415 -2.87 -1.84 11.07
C ASP A 415 -3.63 -1.50 12.34
N SER A 416 -4.74 -2.17 12.64
CA SER A 416 -5.62 -1.86 13.77
C SER A 416 -4.93 -1.92 15.15
N ALA A 417 -3.80 -2.62 15.28
CA ALA A 417 -3.00 -2.68 16.49
C ALA A 417 -1.78 -1.74 16.48
N VAL A 418 -1.30 -1.32 15.29
CA VAL A 418 -0.26 -0.30 15.12
C VAL A 418 -0.86 1.11 15.20
N THR A 419 -2.02 1.30 14.57
CA THR A 419 -2.75 2.57 14.37
C THR A 419 -3.29 3.23 15.64
N PRO A 420 -3.70 2.55 16.74
CA PRO A 420 -4.27 3.24 17.91
C PRO A 420 -3.30 4.25 18.54
N GLN A 421 -2.00 4.01 18.44
CA GLN A 421 -0.97 4.93 18.92
C GLN A 421 -0.81 6.14 17.98
N PHE A 422 -1.11 5.95 16.70
CA PHE A 422 -1.01 6.93 15.61
C PHE A 422 -2.38 7.43 15.13
N SER A 423 -3.45 7.25 15.90
CA SER A 423 -4.77 7.76 15.50
C SER A 423 -4.83 9.29 15.53
N ASN A 424 -3.94 9.91 16.31
CA ASN A 424 -3.71 11.34 16.32
C ASN A 424 -2.51 11.69 15.41
N PRO A 425 -2.66 12.57 14.40
CA PRO A 425 -1.55 13.07 13.59
C PRO A 425 -0.39 13.67 14.39
N LEU A 426 -0.65 14.14 15.61
CA LEU A 426 0.38 14.66 16.51
C LEU A 426 1.27 13.55 17.10
N ASN A 427 0.81 12.29 17.08
CA ASN A 427 1.57 11.13 17.52
C ASN A 427 2.36 10.45 16.39
N TRP A 428 2.27 10.97 15.17
CA TRP A 428 2.92 10.37 14.02
C TRP A 428 4.43 10.50 14.12
N LEU A 429 5.13 9.37 13.94
CA LEU A 429 6.55 9.44 13.64
C LEU A 429 6.74 10.21 12.33
N PRO A 430 7.87 10.90 12.13
CA PRO A 430 8.09 11.67 10.90
C PRO A 430 8.09 10.82 9.61
N GLU A 431 8.05 9.49 9.72
CA GLU A 431 7.88 8.54 8.63
C GLU A 431 6.73 7.58 8.96
N ASN A 432 5.74 7.47 8.07
CA ASN A 432 4.47 6.75 8.28
C ASN A 432 4.39 5.49 7.41
N THR A 433 5.33 4.54 7.59
CA THR A 433 5.40 3.32 6.74
C THR A 433 4.07 2.58 6.64
N TYR A 434 3.35 2.42 7.75
CA TYR A 434 2.19 1.52 7.87
C TYR A 434 0.84 2.20 7.71
N THR A 435 0.80 3.52 7.50
CA THR A 435 -0.47 4.26 7.47
C THR A 435 -0.51 5.22 6.31
N VAL A 436 -1.65 5.30 5.64
CA VAL A 436 -1.87 6.29 4.59
C VAL A 436 -2.00 7.69 5.21
N ALA A 437 -1.30 8.67 4.64
CA ALA A 437 -1.46 10.08 5.00
C ALA A 437 -2.95 10.50 4.92
N PRO A 438 -3.53 11.13 5.97
CA PRO A 438 -4.96 11.33 6.09
C PRO A 438 -5.34 12.48 5.15
N THR A 439 -5.95 12.13 4.02
CA THR A 439 -6.26 13.11 2.98
C THR A 439 -7.76 13.29 2.90
N THR A 440 -8.22 14.54 2.97
CA THR A 440 -9.65 14.88 2.97
C THR A 440 -9.95 15.87 1.86
N VAL A 441 -10.85 15.51 0.95
CA VAL A 441 -11.39 16.45 -0.04
C VAL A 441 -12.36 17.39 0.66
N ARG A 442 -12.11 18.70 0.53
CA ARG A 442 -12.96 19.76 1.10
C ARG A 442 -13.54 20.72 0.07
N TYR A 443 -12.99 20.71 -1.15
CA TYR A 443 -13.39 21.58 -2.25
C TYR A 443 -13.45 20.77 -3.55
N ASP A 444 -14.38 21.12 -4.44
CA ASP A 444 -14.44 20.58 -5.80
C ASP A 444 -13.40 21.25 -6.74
N ALA A 445 -13.34 20.80 -7.98
CA ALA A 445 -12.44 21.34 -9.01
C ALA A 445 -12.69 22.82 -9.34
N HIS A 446 -13.85 23.38 -8.99
CA HIS A 446 -14.19 24.80 -9.18
C HIS A 446 -13.93 25.63 -7.91
N GLY A 447 -13.32 25.03 -6.87
CA GLY A 447 -13.04 25.68 -5.59
C GLY A 447 -14.26 25.84 -4.68
N ARG A 448 -15.40 25.19 -4.99
CA ARG A 448 -16.60 25.25 -4.16
C ARG A 448 -16.48 24.24 -3.01
N PRO A 449 -16.84 24.61 -1.76
CA PRO A 449 -16.82 23.67 -0.65
C PRO A 449 -17.71 22.45 -0.92
N VAL A 450 -17.22 21.26 -0.56
CA VAL A 450 -17.98 20.00 -0.59
C VAL A 450 -17.96 19.33 0.77
N ALA A 451 -18.83 18.34 0.95
CA ALA A 451 -18.83 17.50 2.15
C ALA A 451 -17.43 16.86 2.33
N PRO A 452 -16.77 17.05 3.49
CA PRO A 452 -15.45 16.48 3.75
C PRO A 452 -15.46 14.96 3.55
N THR A 453 -14.68 14.49 2.58
CA THR A 453 -14.60 13.06 2.23
C THR A 453 -13.16 12.57 2.36
N LYS A 454 -12.95 11.51 3.13
CA LYS A 454 -11.62 10.89 3.29
C LYS A 454 -11.27 10.13 2.02
N LEU A 455 -10.10 10.40 1.47
CA LEU A 455 -9.55 9.63 0.36
C LEU A 455 -8.77 8.41 0.87
N ILE A 456 -8.82 7.35 0.07
CA ILE A 456 -8.02 6.13 0.23
C ILE A 456 -7.28 5.83 -1.09
N PRO A 457 -6.13 5.13 -1.05
CA PRO A 457 -5.39 4.79 -2.26
C PRO A 457 -6.13 3.77 -3.12
N THR A 458 -5.97 3.87 -4.45
CA THR A 458 -6.42 2.88 -5.45
C THR A 458 -5.28 1.93 -5.82
N THR A 459 -5.36 1.16 -6.91
CA THR A 459 -4.20 0.34 -7.38
C THR A 459 -3.13 1.18 -8.11
N ASN A 460 -3.41 2.47 -8.34
CA ASN A 460 -2.50 3.40 -8.96
C ASN A 460 -1.31 3.74 -8.06
N SER A 461 -0.23 2.96 -8.16
CA SER A 461 1.05 3.20 -7.47
C SER A 461 1.77 4.50 -7.92
N LEU A 462 1.25 5.18 -8.94
CA LEU A 462 1.73 6.48 -9.42
C LEU A 462 0.85 7.64 -8.94
N GLY A 463 -0.17 7.36 -8.13
CA GLY A 463 -1.10 8.34 -7.58
C GLY A 463 -0.47 9.29 -6.56
N SER A 464 -1.29 10.22 -6.07
CA SER A 464 -0.91 11.13 -5.00
C SER A 464 -0.81 10.41 -3.65
N LEU A 465 -1.71 9.45 -3.41
CA LEU A 465 -1.72 8.59 -2.23
C LEU A 465 -1.00 7.28 -2.54
N ILE A 466 -0.10 6.87 -1.64
CA ILE A 466 0.60 5.60 -1.69
C ILE A 466 -0.08 4.60 -0.75
N GLN A 467 -0.14 3.34 -1.15
CA GLN A 467 -0.52 2.24 -0.27
C GLN A 467 0.64 1.92 0.70
N PRO A 468 0.37 1.58 1.98
CA PRO A 468 1.40 1.06 2.86
C PRO A 468 1.99 -0.23 2.28
N PRO A 469 3.18 -0.67 2.72
CA PRO A 469 3.74 -1.94 2.30
C PRO A 469 2.74 -3.08 2.48
N LEU A 470 2.43 -3.77 1.39
CA LEU A 470 1.64 -4.99 1.45
C LEU A 470 2.40 -6.08 2.18
N ALA A 471 3.74 -6.10 2.05
CA ALA A 471 4.58 -7.07 2.70
C ALA A 471 5.83 -6.43 3.29
N LEU A 472 6.23 -6.93 4.45
CA LEU A 472 7.49 -6.65 5.10
C LEU A 472 8.41 -7.87 4.97
N THR A 473 9.71 -7.65 4.89
CA THR A 473 10.76 -8.67 5.03
C THR A 473 11.81 -8.21 6.05
N THR A 474 12.82 -9.03 6.30
CA THR A 474 13.91 -8.68 7.23
C THR A 474 14.99 -7.84 6.55
N LEU A 475 15.67 -6.99 7.31
CA LEU A 475 16.82 -6.24 6.80
C LEU A 475 17.94 -7.14 6.27
N ASP A 476 18.13 -8.32 6.86
CA ASP A 476 19.10 -9.30 6.36
C ASP A 476 18.71 -9.87 4.99
N ALA A 477 17.42 -10.11 4.75
CA ALA A 477 16.93 -10.47 3.44
C ALA A 477 17.12 -9.31 2.44
N ALA A 478 16.76 -8.08 2.82
CA ALA A 478 16.93 -6.91 1.97
C ALA A 478 18.40 -6.64 1.59
N ARG A 479 19.35 -6.90 2.50
CA ARG A 479 20.80 -6.78 2.23
C ARG A 479 21.24 -7.66 1.07
N GLN A 480 20.64 -8.84 0.94
CA GLN A 480 20.94 -9.79 -0.14
C GLN A 480 20.15 -9.48 -1.41
N LEU A 481 18.86 -9.14 -1.29
CA LEU A 481 18.01 -8.77 -2.43
C LEU A 481 18.51 -7.52 -3.16
N ARG A 482 19.02 -6.55 -2.39
CA ARG A 482 19.58 -5.28 -2.89
C ARG A 482 20.86 -4.95 -2.12
N PRO A 483 22.02 -5.48 -2.52
CA PRO A 483 23.28 -5.17 -1.87
C PRO A 483 23.64 -3.70 -2.12
N GLY A 484 24.13 -3.03 -1.07
CA GLY A 484 24.51 -1.62 -1.08
C GLY A 484 23.75 -0.78 -0.04
N ASN A 485 23.56 0.49 -0.34
CA ASN A 485 22.92 1.45 0.55
C ASN A 485 21.40 1.36 0.40
N THR A 486 20.80 0.36 1.01
CA THR A 486 19.38 0.01 0.81
C THR A 486 18.47 0.55 1.92
N ILE A 487 19.02 1.01 3.04
CA ILE A 487 18.23 1.60 4.13
C ILE A 487 17.75 2.99 3.68
N SER A 488 16.43 3.18 3.73
CA SER A 488 15.72 4.38 3.30
C SER A 488 15.71 5.45 4.37
N ALA A 489 15.45 5.06 5.61
CA ALA A 489 15.43 5.94 6.77
C ALA A 489 15.72 5.14 8.04
N ILE A 490 16.17 5.81 9.10
CA ILE A 490 16.29 5.21 10.43
C ILE A 490 15.52 6.09 11.42
N ARG A 491 14.49 5.53 12.04
CA ARG A 491 13.73 6.17 13.11
C ARG A 491 14.42 5.89 14.42
N ILE A 492 14.63 6.93 15.23
CA ILE A 492 15.44 6.87 16.43
C ILE A 492 14.63 7.39 17.60
N ARG A 493 14.52 6.56 18.63
CA ARG A 493 14.07 6.94 19.96
C ARG A 493 15.28 7.30 20.82
N VAL A 494 15.29 8.51 21.35
CA VAL A 494 16.36 9.01 22.22
C VAL A 494 16.09 8.56 23.66
N ALA A 495 17.11 7.99 24.30
CA ALA A 495 17.04 7.52 25.68
C ALA A 495 16.91 8.68 26.67
N GLY A 496 16.15 8.46 27.75
CA GLY A 496 15.98 9.42 28.83
C GLY A 496 15.16 10.67 28.45
N VAL A 497 14.46 10.64 27.32
CA VAL A 497 13.46 11.66 26.97
C VAL A 497 12.13 11.17 27.50
N GLU A 498 11.57 11.81 28.54
CA GLU A 498 10.35 11.34 29.22
C GLU A 498 9.20 12.35 29.21
N ASN A 499 9.50 13.61 28.88
CA ASN A 499 8.56 14.71 28.76
C ASN A 499 9.05 15.75 27.72
N ALA A 500 8.15 16.65 27.32
CA ALA A 500 8.50 17.84 26.55
C ALA A 500 9.23 18.85 27.45
N SER A 501 10.56 18.91 27.35
CA SER A 501 11.37 19.84 28.12
C SER A 501 12.61 20.27 27.34
N ASP A 502 13.19 21.42 27.71
CA ASP A 502 14.45 21.90 27.12
C ASP A 502 15.59 20.90 27.32
N ALA A 503 15.61 20.19 28.45
CA ALA A 503 16.59 19.14 28.71
C ALA A 503 16.41 17.94 27.77
N SER A 504 15.16 17.50 27.52
CA SER A 504 14.86 16.48 26.50
C SER A 504 15.31 16.94 25.12
N TRP A 505 15.08 18.21 24.77
CA TRP A 505 15.47 18.76 23.46
C TRP A 505 16.99 18.81 23.29
N GLN A 506 17.72 19.23 24.33
CA GLN A 506 19.19 19.22 24.33
C GLN A 506 19.75 17.80 24.13
N ARG A 507 19.15 16.78 24.75
CA ARG A 507 19.55 15.37 24.52
C ARG A 507 19.34 14.96 23.07
N VAL A 508 18.19 15.29 22.51
CA VAL A 508 17.87 15.02 21.10
C VAL A 508 18.90 15.68 20.17
N GLN A 509 19.22 16.96 20.40
CA GLN A 509 20.23 17.70 19.62
C GLN A 509 21.65 17.09 19.74
N GLN A 510 22.03 16.63 20.94
CA GLN A 510 23.31 15.96 21.16
C GLN A 510 23.39 14.65 20.37
N VAL A 511 22.36 13.82 20.43
CA VAL A 511 22.30 12.56 19.68
C VAL A 511 22.33 12.83 18.17
N ALA A 512 21.56 13.80 17.68
CA ALA A 512 21.57 14.21 16.27
C ALA A 512 22.98 14.63 15.81
N THR A 513 23.69 15.40 16.63
CA THR A 513 25.07 15.83 16.34
C THR A 513 26.03 14.64 16.30
N GLN A 514 25.90 13.68 17.24
CA GLN A 514 26.75 12.48 17.26
C GLN A 514 26.50 11.58 16.05
N ILE A 515 25.26 11.44 15.60
CA ILE A 515 24.93 10.72 14.37
C ILE A 515 25.65 11.38 13.20
N GLN A 516 25.49 12.69 13.02
CA GLN A 516 26.12 13.44 11.94
C GLN A 516 27.65 13.27 11.95
N GLN A 517 28.30 13.35 13.12
CA GLN A 517 29.75 13.24 13.22
C GLN A 517 30.30 11.84 12.94
N ARG A 518 29.51 10.78 13.15
CA ARG A 518 29.97 9.39 13.02
C ARG A 518 29.62 8.73 11.70
N THR A 519 28.73 9.33 10.90
CA THR A 519 28.25 8.75 9.64
C THR A 519 28.60 9.55 8.40
N HIS A 520 29.23 10.72 8.57
CA HIS A 520 29.90 11.51 7.53
C HIS A 520 31.40 11.19 7.54
#